data_AF-A0A8B9BCR5-F1
#
_entry.id   AF-A0A8B9BCR5-F1
#
_cell.length_a   1.000
_cell.length_b   1.000
_cell.length_c   1.000
_cell.angle_alpha   90.00
_cell.angle_beta   90.00
_cell.angle_gamma   90.00
#
_symmetry.space_group_name_H-M   'P 1'
#
loop_
_entity.id
_entity.type
_entity.pdbx_description
1 polymer ?
#
loop_
_entity_poly.entity_id
_entity_poly.type
_entity_poly.pdbx_seq_one_letter_code
_entity_poly.pdbx_strand_id
1 'polypeptide(L)'
;MWGTPGAAERSIRPYRSSQQYLCAMKEDLAEWLKELYDLDIEAGTFLEVLETGAVLCSHANHVAHAAAEFARACPAAARRLRLPAAGVACNLAAQPGTFQARDNVSNFIQWCRKEMGIKDVLMFETEDLVLRKNEKNFVLCLLELARRAARFGMRAPTLVQMEEEIEEELRQELHLPPTDTPLPRPPREPRDLQNLDQMVGWGGDGGVETAGRGWWGWGGWGWWGWWRWGWWGWERWG
;
A
#
# COMPACT_ATOMS: atom_id res chain seq x y z
N MET A 1 -25.94 24.93 36.31
CA MET A 1 -24.47 24.95 36.51
C MET A 1 -23.95 23.62 35.96
N TRP A 2 -23.89 23.53 34.63
CA TRP A 2 -22.67 23.52 33.82
C TRP A 2 -21.87 22.24 34.02
N GLY A 3 -22.23 21.24 33.22
CA GLY A 3 -21.40 20.07 32.97
C GLY A 3 -20.17 20.46 32.16
N THR A 4 -19.01 19.99 32.57
CA THR A 4 -17.75 20.11 31.83
C THR A 4 -17.56 18.90 30.91
N PRO A 5 -17.04 19.10 29.69
CA PRO A 5 -17.08 18.10 28.63
C PRO A 5 -16.02 17.04 28.87
N GLY A 6 -16.43 15.77 28.82
CA GLY A 6 -15.49 14.65 28.74
C GLY A 6 -14.55 14.85 27.56
N ALA A 7 -13.26 14.96 27.85
CA ALA A 7 -12.21 15.02 26.86
C ALA A 7 -12.31 13.75 26.00
N ALA A 8 -12.61 13.97 24.72
CA ALA A 8 -12.71 12.91 23.74
C ALA A 8 -11.43 12.07 23.77
N GLU A 9 -11.59 10.80 24.12
CA GLU A 9 -10.76 9.72 23.59
C GLU A 9 -10.49 10.07 22.12
N ARG A 10 -9.23 10.26 21.74
CA ARG A 10 -8.87 10.38 20.33
C ARG A 10 -8.96 8.99 19.69
N SER A 11 -10.16 8.43 19.74
CA SER A 11 -10.63 7.39 18.85
C SER A 11 -10.33 7.87 17.44
N ILE A 12 -9.58 7.06 16.69
CA ILE A 12 -9.37 7.25 15.27
C ILE A 12 -10.75 7.42 14.67
N ARG A 13 -11.11 8.65 14.32
CA ARG A 13 -12.45 8.92 13.78
C ARG A 13 -12.56 8.11 12.50
N PRO A 14 -13.50 7.17 12.40
CA PRO A 14 -13.74 6.46 11.15
C PRO A 14 -14.01 7.52 10.08
N TYR A 15 -13.38 7.39 8.91
CA TYR A 15 -13.67 8.35 7.85
C TYR A 15 -15.15 8.24 7.50
N ARG A 16 -15.75 9.39 7.23
CA ARG A 16 -17.20 9.52 7.09
C ARG A 16 -17.70 9.03 5.72
N SER A 17 -16.80 8.83 4.75
CA SER A 17 -17.13 8.29 3.42
C SER A 17 -15.96 7.59 2.75
N SER A 18 -16.27 6.69 1.80
CA SER A 18 -15.29 6.04 0.91
C SER A 18 -14.42 7.03 0.13
N GLN A 19 -14.95 8.21 -0.17
CA GLN A 19 -14.22 9.26 -0.88
C GLN A 19 -13.12 9.91 -0.03
N GLN A 20 -13.32 10.04 1.29
CA GLN A 20 -12.29 10.57 2.18
C GLN A 20 -11.10 9.61 2.33
N TYR A 21 -11.39 8.31 2.45
CA TYR A 21 -10.34 7.27 2.41
C TYR A 21 -9.53 7.33 1.11
N LEU A 22 -10.23 7.43 -0.03
CA LEU A 22 -9.58 7.50 -1.33
C LEU A 22 -8.71 8.75 -1.46
N CYS A 23 -9.15 9.89 -0.91
CA CYS A 23 -8.36 11.11 -0.85
C CYS A 23 -7.06 10.90 -0.06
N ALA A 24 -7.15 10.35 1.16
CA ALA A 24 -5.97 10.05 1.98
C ALA A 24 -4.99 9.09 1.29
N MET A 25 -5.50 8.07 0.58
CA MET A 25 -4.65 7.15 -0.19
C MET A 25 -3.96 7.87 -1.38
N LYS A 26 -4.65 8.80 -2.03
CA LYS A 26 -4.04 9.64 -3.09
C LYS A 26 -3.01 10.61 -2.52
N GLU A 27 -3.24 11.18 -1.34
CA GLU A 27 -2.28 12.06 -0.66
C GLU A 27 -0.97 11.33 -0.37
N ASP A 28 -1.05 10.13 0.21
CA ASP A 28 0.12 9.30 0.51
C ASP A 28 0.88 8.87 -0.76
N LEU A 29 0.15 8.46 -1.81
CA LEU A 29 0.77 8.13 -3.11
C LEU A 29 1.38 9.35 -3.80
N ALA A 30 0.75 10.53 -3.69
CA ALA A 30 1.26 11.77 -4.26
C ALA A 30 2.56 12.17 -3.57
N GLU A 31 2.60 12.15 -2.23
CA GLU A 31 3.81 12.44 -1.46
C GLU A 31 4.94 11.47 -1.82
N TRP A 32 4.63 10.17 -1.90
CA TRP A 32 5.61 9.15 -2.29
C TRP A 32 6.18 9.36 -3.70
N LEU A 33 5.33 9.65 -4.69
CA LEU A 33 5.79 9.91 -6.07
C LEU A 33 6.54 11.24 -6.18
N LYS A 34 6.15 12.25 -5.41
CA LYS A 34 6.85 13.54 -5.31
C LYS A 34 8.28 13.35 -4.82
N GLU A 35 8.48 12.59 -3.75
CA GLU A 35 9.82 12.30 -3.22
C GLU A 35 10.70 11.49 -4.19
N LEU A 36 10.11 10.55 -4.95
CA LEU A 36 10.87 9.70 -5.86
C LEU A 36 11.27 10.40 -7.17
N TYR A 37 10.45 11.31 -7.66
CA TYR A 37 10.56 11.84 -9.03
C TYR A 37 10.56 13.36 -9.12
N ASP A 38 10.59 14.08 -7.99
CA ASP A 38 10.54 15.54 -7.91
C ASP A 38 9.34 16.13 -8.67
N LEU A 39 8.17 15.51 -8.48
CA LEU A 39 6.93 15.88 -9.16
C LEU A 39 6.13 16.88 -8.34
N ASP A 40 5.56 17.88 -9.02
CA ASP A 40 4.51 18.71 -8.44
C ASP A 40 3.15 18.00 -8.54
N ILE A 41 2.89 17.12 -7.58
CA ILE A 41 1.68 16.31 -7.50
C ILE A 41 1.02 16.44 -6.12
N GLU A 42 -0.31 16.52 -6.13
CA GLU A 42 -1.18 16.59 -4.96
C GLU A 42 -2.38 15.65 -5.16
N ALA A 43 -3.15 15.37 -4.12
CA ALA A 43 -4.31 14.47 -4.25
C ALA A 43 -5.40 14.97 -5.22
N GLY A 44 -5.52 16.29 -5.39
CA GLY A 44 -6.42 16.91 -6.36
C GLY A 44 -5.93 16.78 -7.80
N THR A 45 -4.62 16.90 -8.03
CA THR A 45 -3.98 16.82 -9.36
C THR A 45 -3.46 15.41 -9.69
N PHE A 46 -3.60 14.45 -8.76
CA PHE A 46 -2.96 13.14 -8.80
C PHE A 46 -3.14 12.42 -10.14
N LEU A 47 -4.37 12.36 -10.61
CA LEU A 47 -4.68 11.66 -11.86
C LEU A 47 -4.29 12.48 -13.10
N GLU A 48 -4.34 13.82 -13.03
CA GLU A 48 -3.93 14.71 -14.12
C GLU A 48 -2.44 14.59 -14.41
N VAL A 49 -1.62 14.58 -13.36
CA VAL A 49 -0.17 14.41 -13.50
C VAL A 49 0.18 13.04 -14.09
N LEU A 50 -0.63 12.02 -13.84
CA LEU A 50 -0.36 10.64 -14.23
C LEU A 50 -1.04 10.18 -15.53
N GLU A 51 -1.97 10.97 -16.10
CA GLU A 51 -2.84 10.51 -17.21
C GLU A 51 -2.13 10.28 -18.54
N THR A 52 -0.92 10.82 -18.72
CA THR A 52 -0.07 10.53 -19.89
C THR A 52 0.54 9.13 -19.83
N GLY A 53 0.53 8.48 -18.66
CA GLY A 53 1.19 7.22 -18.38
C GLY A 53 2.72 7.27 -18.36
N ALA A 54 3.34 8.42 -18.67
CA ALA A 54 4.79 8.53 -18.77
C ALA A 54 5.48 8.32 -17.42
N VAL A 55 4.95 8.95 -16.36
CA VAL A 55 5.44 8.76 -14.98
C VAL A 55 5.27 7.31 -14.54
N LEU A 56 4.17 6.65 -14.91
CA LEU A 56 3.91 5.25 -14.57
C LEU A 56 4.92 4.32 -15.22
N CYS A 57 5.19 4.51 -16.51
CA CYS A 57 6.21 3.74 -17.21
C CYS A 57 7.62 4.01 -16.65
N SER A 58 7.94 5.27 -16.33
CA SER A 58 9.19 5.62 -15.65
C SER A 58 9.32 4.88 -14.31
N HIS A 59 8.23 4.85 -13.52
CA HIS A 59 8.19 4.14 -12.26
C HIS A 59 8.41 2.63 -12.43
N ALA A 60 7.72 1.98 -13.38
CA ALA A 60 7.96 0.57 -13.69
C ALA A 60 9.41 0.27 -14.09
N ASN A 61 10.04 1.16 -14.86
CA ASN A 61 11.45 1.04 -15.24
C ASN A 61 12.39 1.19 -14.02
N HIS A 62 12.10 2.13 -13.13
CA HIS A 62 12.85 2.29 -11.88
C HIS A 62 12.71 1.04 -10.99
N VAL A 63 11.51 0.48 -10.90
CA VAL A 63 11.26 -0.77 -10.15
C VAL A 63 12.05 -1.94 -10.73
N ALA A 64 12.08 -2.09 -12.07
CA ALA A 64 12.88 -3.11 -12.72
C ALA A 64 14.39 -2.93 -12.46
N HIS A 65 14.87 -1.69 -12.46
CA HIS A 65 16.27 -1.38 -12.13
C HIS A 65 16.61 -1.72 -10.67
N ALA A 66 15.78 -1.29 -9.73
CA ALA A 66 15.96 -1.58 -8.30
C ALA A 66 15.96 -3.10 -8.02
N ALA A 67 15.09 -3.85 -8.69
CA ALA A 67 15.06 -5.30 -8.59
C ALA A 67 16.35 -5.94 -9.13
N ALA A 68 16.90 -5.44 -10.22
CA ALA A 68 18.16 -5.93 -10.78
C ALA A 68 19.35 -5.65 -9.83
N GLU A 69 19.42 -4.45 -9.26
CA GLU A 69 20.44 -4.11 -8.27
C GLU A 69 20.32 -4.96 -6.99
N PHE A 70 19.10 -5.17 -6.50
CA PHE A 70 18.83 -6.08 -5.40
C PHE A 70 19.27 -7.52 -5.72
N ALA A 71 19.01 -8.01 -6.92
CA ALA A 71 19.41 -9.35 -7.34
C ALA A 71 20.93 -9.53 -7.37
N ARG A 72 21.68 -8.48 -7.72
CA ARG A 72 23.14 -8.46 -7.70
C ARG A 72 23.68 -8.40 -6.28
N ALA A 73 23.09 -7.56 -5.42
CA ALA A 73 23.53 -7.39 -4.03
C ALA A 73 23.21 -8.61 -3.16
N CYS A 74 22.03 -9.22 -3.35
CA CYS A 74 21.51 -10.28 -2.50
C CYS A 74 20.99 -11.49 -3.31
N PRO A 75 21.84 -12.25 -4.03
CA PRO A 75 21.38 -13.30 -4.95
C PRO A 75 20.55 -14.42 -4.30
N ALA A 76 20.90 -14.83 -3.07
CA ALA A 76 20.19 -15.88 -2.34
C ALA A 76 18.77 -15.44 -1.91
N ALA A 77 18.61 -14.17 -1.56
CA ALA A 77 17.31 -13.58 -1.29
C ALA A 77 16.48 -13.43 -2.57
N ALA A 78 17.09 -12.93 -3.64
CA ALA A 78 16.45 -12.72 -4.93
C ALA A 78 15.80 -14.00 -5.50
N ARG A 79 16.44 -15.17 -5.33
CA ARG A 79 15.88 -16.46 -5.75
C ARG A 79 14.57 -16.85 -5.07
N ARG A 80 14.25 -16.25 -3.92
CA ARG A 80 13.00 -16.46 -3.17
C ARG A 80 11.91 -15.47 -3.54
N LEU A 81 12.23 -14.47 -4.36
CA LEU A 81 11.31 -13.42 -4.78
C LEU A 81 10.97 -13.54 -6.27
N ARG A 82 9.75 -13.11 -6.62
CA ARG A 82 9.41 -12.79 -7.99
C ARG A 82 9.87 -11.37 -8.29
N LEU A 83 11.01 -11.26 -8.97
CA LEU A 83 11.55 -9.97 -9.39
C LEU A 83 11.14 -9.66 -10.85
N PRO A 84 10.82 -8.41 -11.18
CA PRO A 84 10.62 -8.00 -12.56
C PRO A 84 11.92 -8.20 -13.35
N ALA A 85 11.82 -8.81 -14.54
CA ALA A 85 12.99 -9.13 -15.37
C ALA A 85 13.29 -8.05 -16.41
N ALA A 86 12.28 -7.27 -16.79
CA ALA A 86 12.38 -6.21 -17.79
C ALA A 86 11.57 -4.99 -17.37
N GLY A 87 11.91 -3.84 -17.94
CA GLY A 87 11.11 -2.62 -17.86
C GLY A 87 9.97 -2.59 -18.88
N VAL A 88 9.45 -1.40 -19.12
CA VAL A 88 8.32 -1.12 -20.01
C VAL A 88 8.68 -0.02 -21.03
N ALA A 89 8.16 -0.15 -22.24
CA ALA A 89 8.29 0.87 -23.27
C ALA A 89 7.48 2.12 -22.89
N CYS A 90 8.06 3.30 -23.13
CA CYS A 90 7.47 4.58 -22.76
C CYS A 90 7.64 5.61 -23.87
N ASN A 91 6.55 6.26 -24.27
CA ASN A 91 6.57 7.45 -25.09
C ASN A 91 6.47 8.70 -24.20
N LEU A 92 7.60 9.35 -23.95
CA LEU A 92 7.67 10.56 -23.12
C LEU A 92 7.04 11.79 -23.77
N ALA A 93 6.82 11.77 -25.08
CA ALA A 93 6.18 12.87 -25.81
C ALA A 93 4.64 12.78 -25.81
N ALA A 94 4.08 11.74 -25.17
CA ALA A 94 2.63 11.55 -25.09
C ALA A 94 1.95 12.74 -24.38
N GLN A 95 0.93 13.29 -25.04
CA GLN A 95 0.09 14.34 -24.49
C GLN A 95 -1.18 13.75 -23.85
N PRO A 96 -1.77 14.41 -22.84
CA PRO A 96 -3.04 13.99 -22.24
C PRO A 96 -4.13 13.70 -23.28
N GLY A 97 -4.93 12.67 -23.03
CA GLY A 97 -6.07 12.30 -23.88
C GLY A 97 -5.73 11.66 -25.24
N THR A 98 -4.45 11.55 -25.60
CA THR A 98 -4.03 10.97 -26.90
C THR A 98 -4.00 9.44 -26.88
N PHE A 99 -3.92 8.82 -28.06
CA PHE A 99 -3.72 7.37 -28.19
C PHE A 99 -2.38 6.94 -27.57
N GLN A 100 -1.32 7.76 -27.71
CA GLN A 100 -0.01 7.49 -27.13
C GLN A 100 -0.04 7.47 -25.60
N ALA A 101 -0.85 8.33 -24.97
CA ALA A 101 -1.06 8.29 -23.53
C ALA A 101 -1.74 6.98 -23.09
N ARG A 102 -2.78 6.55 -23.82
CA ARG A 102 -3.45 5.27 -23.57
C ARG A 102 -2.51 4.07 -23.76
N ASP A 103 -1.63 4.11 -24.76
CA ASP A 103 -0.62 3.09 -25.00
C ASP A 103 0.38 2.99 -23.84
N ASN A 104 0.88 4.12 -23.33
CA ASN A 104 1.75 4.12 -22.15
C ASN A 104 1.06 3.45 -20.95
N VAL A 105 -0.19 3.84 -20.66
CA VAL A 105 -0.97 3.27 -19.55
C VAL A 105 -1.22 1.77 -19.76
N SER A 106 -1.54 1.35 -20.99
CA SER A 106 -1.73 -0.07 -21.35
C SER A 106 -0.44 -0.87 -21.13
N ASN A 107 0.71 -0.35 -21.56
CA ASN A 107 2.00 -0.99 -21.37
C ASN A 107 2.32 -1.17 -19.87
N PHE A 108 2.06 -0.14 -19.05
CA PHE A 108 2.23 -0.21 -17.61
C PHE A 108 1.32 -1.25 -16.95
N ILE A 109 0.04 -1.31 -17.33
CA ILE A 109 -0.93 -2.31 -16.84
C ILE A 109 -0.44 -3.73 -17.16
N GLN A 110 -0.02 -3.96 -18.41
CA GLN A 110 0.49 -5.26 -18.84
C GLN A 110 1.76 -5.65 -18.07
N TRP A 111 2.65 -4.69 -17.85
CA TRP A 111 3.87 -4.89 -17.06
C TRP A 111 3.56 -5.24 -15.60
N CYS A 112 2.65 -4.53 -14.94
CA CYS A 112 2.22 -4.83 -13.57
C CYS A 112 1.65 -6.26 -13.43
N ARG A 113 0.84 -6.69 -14.39
CA ARG A 113 0.29 -8.06 -14.41
C ARG A 113 1.39 -9.10 -14.62
N LYS A 114 2.27 -8.88 -15.61
CA LYS A 114 3.26 -9.87 -16.05
C LYS A 114 4.49 -9.93 -15.15
N GLU A 115 5.13 -8.81 -14.89
CA GLU A 115 6.41 -8.75 -14.19
C GLU A 115 6.18 -8.76 -12.67
N MET A 116 5.25 -7.94 -12.20
CA MET A 116 4.97 -7.82 -10.76
C MET A 116 3.95 -8.83 -10.26
N GLY A 117 3.15 -9.46 -11.12
CA GLY A 117 2.19 -10.49 -10.75
C GLY A 117 0.98 -9.98 -9.98
N ILE A 118 0.60 -8.72 -10.18
CA ILE A 118 -0.56 -8.11 -9.53
C ILE A 118 -1.83 -8.82 -10.02
N LYS A 119 -2.71 -9.19 -9.08
CA LYS A 119 -3.94 -9.95 -9.38
C LYS A 119 -4.93 -9.06 -10.13
N ASP A 120 -5.66 -9.61 -11.09
CA ASP A 120 -6.62 -8.84 -11.92
C ASP A 120 -7.66 -8.08 -11.10
N VAL A 121 -8.02 -8.60 -9.93
CA VAL A 121 -8.97 -7.94 -9.03
C VAL A 121 -8.46 -6.62 -8.43
N LEU A 122 -7.16 -6.34 -8.54
CA LEU A 122 -6.51 -5.07 -8.16
C LEU A 122 -6.01 -4.27 -9.38
N MET A 123 -6.17 -4.81 -10.59
CA MET A 123 -5.78 -4.11 -11.80
C MET A 123 -6.83 -3.07 -12.17
N PHE A 124 -6.38 -2.01 -12.82
CA PHE A 124 -7.23 -0.97 -13.40
C PHE A 124 -7.19 -1.05 -14.93
N GLU A 125 -8.11 -0.37 -15.59
CA GLU A 125 -8.17 -0.23 -17.04
C GLU A 125 -7.67 1.15 -17.49
N THR A 126 -7.28 1.29 -18.76
CA THR A 126 -6.81 2.58 -19.29
C THR A 126 -7.83 3.69 -19.11
N GLU A 127 -9.13 3.38 -19.22
CA GLU A 127 -10.21 4.36 -19.07
C GLU A 127 -10.42 4.80 -17.61
N ASP A 128 -10.02 3.99 -16.63
CA ASP A 128 -10.12 4.33 -15.21
C ASP A 128 -9.29 5.56 -14.88
N LEU A 129 -8.11 5.68 -15.53
CA LEU A 129 -7.19 6.82 -15.39
C LEU A 129 -7.46 7.93 -16.41
N VAL A 130 -7.56 7.59 -17.70
CA VAL A 130 -7.64 8.61 -18.77
C VAL A 130 -9.02 9.29 -18.83
N LEU A 131 -10.09 8.56 -18.49
CA LEU A 131 -11.47 9.09 -18.50
C LEU A 131 -12.05 9.23 -17.09
N ARG A 132 -11.24 9.02 -16.04
CA ARG A 132 -11.63 9.14 -14.63
C ARG A 132 -12.85 8.29 -14.27
N LYS A 133 -12.99 7.11 -14.89
CA LYS A 133 -14.13 6.22 -14.65
C LYS A 133 -14.09 5.56 -13.27
N ASN A 134 -12.91 5.18 -12.79
CA ASN A 134 -12.76 4.48 -11.52
C ASN A 134 -11.37 4.69 -10.90
N GLU A 135 -11.22 5.79 -10.18
CA GLU A 135 -9.96 6.15 -9.51
C GLU A 135 -9.51 5.12 -8.47
N LYS A 136 -10.46 4.41 -7.83
CA LYS A 136 -10.20 3.45 -6.75
C LYS A 136 -9.34 2.29 -7.25
N ASN A 137 -9.67 1.72 -8.41
CA ASN A 137 -8.89 0.62 -8.97
C ASN A 137 -7.44 1.04 -9.25
N PHE A 138 -7.26 2.25 -9.78
CA PHE A 138 -5.93 2.79 -10.07
C PHE A 138 -5.09 2.95 -8.79
N VAL A 139 -5.66 3.58 -7.77
CA VAL A 139 -5.00 3.78 -6.46
C VAL A 139 -4.64 2.44 -5.81
N LEU A 140 -5.56 1.46 -5.80
CA LEU A 140 -5.31 0.13 -5.23
C LEU A 140 -4.20 -0.62 -5.98
N CYS A 141 -4.14 -0.47 -7.31
CA CYS A 141 -3.09 -1.07 -8.12
C CYS A 141 -1.70 -0.52 -7.75
N LEU A 142 -1.58 0.80 -7.58
CA LEU A 142 -0.32 1.45 -7.22
C LEU A 142 0.16 1.07 -5.81
N LEU A 143 -0.74 0.98 -4.83
CA LEU A 143 -0.38 0.53 -3.48
C LEU A 143 0.13 -0.91 -3.49
N GLU A 144 -0.53 -1.81 -4.24
CA GLU A 144 -0.08 -3.18 -4.41
C GLU A 144 1.29 -3.26 -5.11
N LEU A 145 1.52 -2.41 -6.11
CA LEU A 145 2.81 -2.32 -6.78
C LEU A 145 3.91 -1.91 -5.79
N ALA A 146 3.68 -0.88 -5.00
CA ALA A 146 4.62 -0.39 -4.01
C ALA A 146 4.95 -1.45 -2.94
N ARG A 147 3.94 -2.15 -2.42
CA ARG A 147 4.13 -3.26 -1.47
C ARG A 147 5.03 -4.35 -2.04
N ARG A 148 4.86 -4.70 -3.32
CA ARG A 148 5.72 -5.70 -3.96
C ARG A 148 7.14 -5.19 -4.16
N ALA A 149 7.31 -3.92 -4.53
CA ALA A 149 8.61 -3.31 -4.73
C ALA A 149 9.40 -3.17 -3.43
N ALA A 150 8.73 -2.95 -2.29
CA ALA A 150 9.33 -2.85 -0.97
C ALA A 150 10.11 -4.12 -0.57
N ARG A 151 9.66 -5.29 -1.03
CA ARG A 151 10.31 -6.59 -0.74
C ARG A 151 11.75 -6.69 -1.25
N PHE A 152 12.12 -5.87 -2.23
CA PHE A 152 13.47 -5.78 -2.77
C PHE A 152 14.09 -4.38 -2.59
N GLY A 153 13.60 -3.62 -1.61
CA GLY A 153 14.33 -2.48 -1.05
C GLY A 153 13.92 -1.11 -1.58
N MET A 154 12.86 -1.01 -2.38
CA MET A 154 12.30 0.30 -2.72
C MET A 154 11.52 0.89 -1.55
N ARG A 155 11.64 2.20 -1.32
CA ARG A 155 10.80 2.90 -0.35
C ARG A 155 9.33 2.78 -0.78
N ALA A 156 8.46 2.38 0.15
CA ALA A 156 7.02 2.31 -0.05
C ALA A 156 6.32 3.59 0.46
N PRO A 157 5.09 3.88 0.03
CA PRO A 157 4.22 4.88 0.68
C PRO A 157 4.02 4.59 2.16
N THR A 158 3.67 5.62 2.95
CA THR A 158 3.54 5.49 4.40
C THR A 158 2.45 4.50 4.78
N LEU A 159 1.34 4.46 4.03
CA LEU A 159 0.27 3.50 4.27
C LEU A 159 0.78 2.05 4.22
N VAL A 160 1.59 1.72 3.22
CA VAL A 160 2.16 0.37 3.05
C VAL A 160 3.16 0.06 4.15
N GLN A 161 3.99 1.04 4.54
CA GLN A 161 4.94 0.86 5.65
C GLN A 161 4.20 0.57 6.97
N MET A 162 3.12 1.29 7.26
CA MET A 162 2.29 1.07 8.44
C MET A 162 1.59 -0.30 8.40
N GLU A 163 1.08 -0.72 7.23
CA GLU A 163 0.51 -2.07 7.06
C GLU A 163 1.52 -3.17 7.45
N GLU A 164 2.75 -3.06 6.98
CA GLU A 164 3.82 -4.02 7.27
C GLU A 164 4.29 -3.98 8.73
N GLU A 165 4.22 -2.82 9.37
CA GLU A 165 4.52 -2.63 10.79
C GLU A 165 3.46 -3.33 11.66
N ILE A 166 2.18 -3.05 11.41
CA ILE A 166 1.06 -3.67 12.12
C ILE A 166 1.07 -5.19 11.95
N GLU A 167 1.31 -5.68 10.73
CA GLU A 167 1.36 -7.12 10.47
C GLU A 167 2.50 -7.80 11.24
N GLU A 168 3.61 -7.10 11.45
CA GLU A 168 4.73 -7.59 12.24
C GLU A 168 4.43 -7.62 13.74
N GLU A 169 3.84 -6.56 14.29
CA GLU A 169 3.43 -6.50 15.69
C GLU A 169 2.47 -7.64 16.01
N LEU A 170 1.44 -7.82 15.18
CA LEU A 170 0.48 -8.90 15.35
C LEU A 170 1.14 -10.29 15.24
N ARG A 171 2.13 -10.45 14.36
CA ARG A 171 2.90 -11.69 14.22
C ARG A 171 3.69 -12.01 15.49
N GLN A 172 4.29 -10.99 16.10
CA GLN A 172 5.05 -11.11 17.35
C GLN A 172 4.12 -11.47 18.52
N GLU A 173 2.98 -10.78 18.65
CA GLU A 173 1.96 -11.09 19.65
C GLU A 173 1.45 -12.54 19.52
N LEU A 174 1.20 -12.98 18.28
CA LEU A 174 0.70 -14.32 17.99
C LEU A 174 1.79 -15.40 17.89
N HIS A 175 3.07 -15.05 18.15
CA HIS A 175 4.22 -15.97 18.08
C HIS A 175 4.31 -16.75 16.75
N LEU A 176 3.94 -16.09 15.66
CA LEU A 176 3.93 -16.67 14.33
C LEU A 176 5.35 -16.71 13.73
N PRO A 177 5.66 -17.67 12.84
CA PRO A 177 6.97 -17.75 12.21
C PRO A 177 7.29 -16.49 11.37
N PRO A 178 8.58 -16.13 11.23
CA PRO A 178 9.00 -14.98 10.46
C PRO A 178 8.59 -15.12 8.99
N THR A 179 8.25 -14.00 8.36
CA THR A 179 7.91 -13.96 6.93
C THR A 179 9.18 -14.12 6.09
N ASP A 180 9.04 -14.67 4.88
CA ASP A 180 10.10 -14.74 3.84
C ASP A 180 10.51 -13.35 3.29
N THR A 181 10.52 -12.31 4.13
CA THR A 181 10.99 -10.98 3.76
C THR A 181 12.52 -10.99 3.79
N PRO A 182 13.21 -10.79 2.65
CA PRO A 182 14.64 -11.04 2.59
C PRO A 182 15.52 -9.92 3.15
N LEU A 183 14.95 -8.75 3.44
CA LEU A 183 15.70 -7.58 3.90
C LEU A 183 15.64 -7.44 5.43
N PRO A 184 16.80 -7.28 6.11
CA PRO A 184 16.81 -6.80 7.48
C PRO A 184 16.27 -5.38 7.51
N ARG A 185 15.23 -5.13 8.31
CA ARG A 185 14.68 -3.78 8.49
C ARG A 185 15.70 -2.91 9.25
N PRO A 186 15.81 -1.61 8.91
CA PRO A 186 16.61 -0.68 9.71
C PRO A 186 16.11 -0.65 11.17
N PRO A 187 16.98 -0.38 12.15
CA PRO A 187 16.60 -0.28 13.56
C PRO A 187 15.46 0.72 13.74
N ARG A 188 14.49 0.35 14.58
CA ARG A 188 13.37 1.20 14.96
C ARG A 188 13.91 2.52 15.52
N GLU A 189 13.66 3.64 14.85
CA GLU A 189 13.59 4.90 15.57
C GLU A 189 12.24 4.91 16.30
N PRO A 190 12.22 5.00 17.65
CA PRO A 190 10.97 5.20 18.34
C PRO A 190 10.38 6.51 17.82
N ARG A 191 9.25 6.43 17.10
CA ARG A 191 8.40 7.60 16.95
C ARG A 191 8.05 8.02 18.38
N ASP A 192 8.36 9.25 18.75
CA ASP A 192 8.19 9.78 20.11
C ASP A 192 6.70 9.73 20.53
N LEU A 193 6.27 8.56 20.99
CA LEU A 193 4.99 8.29 21.62
C LEU A 193 5.11 8.42 23.13
N GLN A 194 5.95 9.35 23.62
CA GLN A 194 6.22 9.61 25.05
C GLN A 194 4.96 10.00 25.89
N ASN A 195 3.75 9.86 25.34
CA ASN A 195 2.48 10.06 26.03
C ASN A 195 1.63 8.77 26.17
N LEU A 196 2.01 7.62 25.62
CA LEU A 196 1.17 6.41 25.69
C LEU A 196 1.39 5.60 26.98
N ASP A 197 2.62 5.49 27.46
CA ASP A 197 2.98 4.68 28.64
C ASP A 197 2.46 5.26 29.97
N GLN A 198 2.00 6.52 29.98
CA GLN A 198 1.36 7.12 31.17
C GLN A 198 -0.11 6.74 31.33
N MET A 199 -0.71 6.02 30.37
CA MET A 199 -2.13 5.63 30.38
C MET A 199 -2.37 4.14 30.69
N VAL A 200 -1.34 3.40 31.13
CA VAL A 200 -1.48 1.98 31.53
C VAL A 200 -0.96 1.72 32.95
N GLY A 201 -1.03 2.75 33.79
CA GLY A 201 -0.85 2.60 35.23
C GLY A 201 -2.20 2.57 35.93
N TRP A 202 -2.47 1.47 36.65
CA TRP A 202 -3.47 1.27 37.71
C TRP A 202 -4.76 0.50 37.35
N GLY A 203 -4.84 -0.71 37.94
CA GLY A 203 -6.01 -1.59 38.01
C GLY A 203 -5.66 -2.98 37.45
N GLY A 204 -5.25 -4.00 38.20
CA GLY A 204 -5.71 -4.40 39.53
C GLY A 204 -6.74 -5.53 39.41
N ASP A 205 -6.23 -6.77 39.30
CA ASP A 205 -6.86 -8.05 39.66
C ASP A 205 -8.06 -8.61 38.86
N GLY A 206 -8.04 -9.92 38.60
CA GLY A 206 -9.16 -10.68 38.01
C GLY A 206 -8.75 -11.68 36.92
N GLY A 207 -8.69 -12.98 37.24
CA GLY A 207 -8.22 -14.03 36.35
C GLY A 207 -9.29 -14.79 35.54
N VAL A 208 -8.78 -15.80 34.80
CA VAL A 208 -9.46 -16.99 34.21
C VAL A 208 -10.38 -16.62 33.01
N GLU A 209 -10.33 -17.22 31.82
CA GLU A 209 -10.36 -18.65 31.49
C GLU A 209 -10.07 -18.87 30.00
N THR A 210 -9.65 -20.10 29.69
CA THR A 210 -9.40 -20.67 28.37
C THR A 210 -10.64 -20.69 27.47
N ALA A 211 -10.51 -20.26 26.21
CA ALA A 211 -11.37 -20.69 25.11
C ALA A 211 -10.54 -20.92 23.85
N GLY A 212 -9.89 -22.07 23.80
CA GLY A 212 -9.39 -22.63 22.54
C GLY A 212 -10.54 -23.22 21.73
N ARG A 213 -10.66 -22.79 20.48
CA ARG A 213 -10.99 -23.56 19.26
C ARG A 213 -11.79 -22.71 18.28
N GLY A 214 -11.31 -22.62 17.04
CA GLY A 214 -12.22 -22.36 15.92
C GLY A 214 -11.74 -21.44 14.79
N TRP A 215 -10.45 -21.39 14.46
CA TRP A 215 -10.02 -20.81 13.17
C TRP A 215 -9.05 -21.76 12.45
N TRP A 216 -9.50 -23.00 12.25
CA TRP A 216 -8.89 -23.87 11.25
C TRP A 216 -9.50 -23.49 9.90
N GLY A 217 -8.69 -22.93 9.00
CA GLY A 217 -9.01 -22.93 7.57
C GLY A 217 -8.99 -21.61 6.81
N TRP A 218 -8.08 -20.67 7.10
CA TRP A 218 -7.78 -19.57 6.16
C TRP A 218 -6.28 -19.28 6.09
N GLY A 219 -5.48 -20.30 5.75
CA GLY A 219 -4.08 -20.10 5.43
C GLY A 219 -3.94 -19.35 4.11
N GLY A 220 -3.47 -18.11 4.13
CA GLY A 220 -2.92 -17.44 2.95
C GLY A 220 -3.48 -16.07 2.59
N TRP A 221 -4.48 -15.55 3.31
CA TRP A 221 -4.98 -14.20 3.12
C TRP A 221 -4.58 -13.38 4.34
N GLY A 222 -3.44 -12.70 4.27
CA GLY A 222 -3.06 -11.71 5.29
C GLY A 222 -4.16 -10.65 5.49
N TRP A 223 -3.95 -9.71 6.40
CA TRP A 223 -4.91 -8.67 6.80
C TRP A 223 -5.61 -7.95 5.63
N TRP A 224 -4.96 -7.87 4.46
CA TRP A 224 -5.57 -7.39 3.21
C TRP A 224 -6.82 -8.16 2.76
N GLY A 225 -6.90 -9.47 3.01
CA GLY A 225 -8.12 -10.23 2.82
C GLY A 225 -9.24 -9.69 3.71
N TRP A 226 -8.96 -9.46 4.99
CA TRP A 226 -9.93 -8.94 5.95
C TRP A 226 -10.34 -7.48 5.68
N TRP A 227 -9.41 -6.60 5.34
CA TRP A 227 -9.70 -5.20 4.98
C TRP A 227 -10.49 -5.10 3.68
N ARG A 228 -10.13 -5.93 2.69
CA ARG A 228 -10.87 -6.03 1.42
C ARG A 228 -12.25 -6.62 1.63
N TRP A 229 -12.40 -7.71 2.40
CA TRP A 229 -13.71 -8.25 2.75
C TRP A 229 -14.54 -7.29 3.61
N GLY A 230 -13.90 -6.48 4.46
CA GLY A 230 -14.55 -5.39 5.20
C GLY A 230 -15.05 -4.28 4.28
N TRP A 231 -14.24 -3.86 3.30
CA TRP A 231 -14.64 -2.85 2.30
C TRP A 231 -15.75 -3.35 1.37
N TRP A 232 -15.62 -4.57 0.82
CA TRP A 232 -16.63 -5.19 -0.05
C TRP A 232 -17.89 -5.64 0.73
N GLY A 233 -17.75 -5.96 2.02
CA GLY A 233 -18.84 -6.31 2.92
C GLY A 233 -19.69 -5.12 3.33
N TRP A 234 -19.11 -3.92 3.40
CA TRP A 234 -19.83 -2.69 3.72
C TRP A 234 -20.71 -2.19 2.56
N GLU A 235 -20.28 -2.39 1.30
CA GLU A 235 -21.05 -2.03 0.09
C GLU A 235 -22.27 -2.96 -0.18
N ARG A 236 -22.41 -4.10 0.53
CA ARG A 236 -23.59 -4.99 0.41
C ARG A 236 -24.69 -4.70 1.44
N TRP A 237 -24.42 -3.84 2.43
CA TRP A 237 -25.35 -3.46 3.51
C TRP A 237 -25.37 -1.93 3.75
N GLY A 238 -25.24 -1.15 2.69
CA GLY A 238 -25.36 0.32 2.69
C GLY A 238 -26.31 0.80 1.61
#